data_AF-A0A183CWQ9-F1
#
_entry.id   AF-A0A183CWQ9-F1
#
_cell.length_a   1.000
_cell.length_b   1.000
_cell.length_c   1.000
_cell.angle_alpha   90.00
_cell.angle_beta   90.00
_cell.angle_gamma   90.00
#
_symmetry.space_group_name_H-M   'P 1'
#
loop_
_entity.id
_entity.type
_entity.pdbx_description
1 polymer ?
#
loop_
_entity_poly.entity_id
_entity_poly.type
_entity_poly.pdbx_seq_one_letter_code
_entity_poly.pdbx_strand_id
1 'polypeptide(L)'
;MSVSISTSKNFPLTVAADARPSRQTTHGEIQGYFMESSGTLAEVYEAVPYAQPPVASLRFQPPKPLAEWNETLDCGKDRMVRCIQFGEKHSKTETEDCLYLNIVIPRKQVI
;
A
#
# COMPACT_ATOMS: atom_id res chain seq x y z
N MET A 1 -39.69 36.20 -24.53
CA MET A 1 -38.31 36.35 -23.99
C MET A 1 -37.74 34.96 -23.80
N SER A 2 -36.56 34.76 -24.36
CA SER A 2 -35.91 33.49 -24.68
C SER A 2 -35.57 32.63 -23.45
N VAL A 3 -35.65 31.32 -23.63
CA VAL A 3 -35.29 30.25 -22.68
C VAL A 3 -33.77 30.16 -22.50
N SER A 4 -33.28 29.72 -21.34
CA SER A 4 -32.01 29.00 -21.24
C SER A 4 -32.03 27.99 -20.09
N ILE A 5 -31.99 26.71 -20.47
CA ILE A 5 -31.68 25.53 -19.65
C ILE A 5 -30.19 25.59 -19.31
N SER A 6 -29.79 25.32 -18.06
CA SER A 6 -28.39 24.99 -17.76
C SER A 6 -28.30 23.57 -17.21
N THR A 7 -27.84 22.74 -18.13
CA THR A 7 -27.40 21.35 -18.09
C THR A 7 -26.49 20.99 -16.93
N SER A 8 -26.65 19.74 -16.47
CA SER A 8 -25.61 18.82 -15.97
C SER A 8 -24.30 19.44 -15.49
N LYS A 9 -24.06 19.41 -14.18
CA LYS A 9 -22.68 19.43 -13.68
C LYS A 9 -22.04 18.08 -14.05
N ASN A 10 -21.47 18.02 -15.25
CA ASN A 10 -20.46 17.04 -15.60
C ASN A 10 -19.31 17.19 -14.60
N PHE A 11 -19.18 16.23 -13.68
CA PHE A 11 -17.94 16.08 -12.92
C PHE A 11 -16.88 15.60 -13.90
N PRO A 12 -15.81 16.37 -14.19
CA PRO A 12 -14.67 15.79 -14.87
C PRO A 12 -14.01 14.82 -13.88
N LEU A 13 -13.99 13.54 -14.21
CA LEU A 13 -13.10 12.57 -13.57
C LEU A 13 -11.67 12.81 -14.08
N THR A 14 -11.11 13.98 -13.80
CA THR A 14 -9.67 14.16 -13.84
C THR A 14 -9.13 13.65 -12.51
N VAL A 15 -8.93 12.33 -12.43
CA VAL A 15 -8.00 11.78 -11.44
C VAL A 15 -6.66 12.44 -11.74
N ALA A 16 -6.15 13.25 -10.81
CA ALA A 16 -4.88 13.93 -10.97
C ALA A 16 -3.81 12.89 -11.33
N ALA A 17 -2.93 13.21 -12.29
CA ALA A 17 -1.92 12.31 -12.85
C ALA A 17 -0.91 11.75 -11.82
N ASP A 18 -1.01 12.17 -10.56
CA ASP A 18 -0.15 11.79 -9.44
C ASP A 18 -0.95 11.22 -8.24
N ALA A 19 -2.24 10.91 -8.42
CA ALA A 19 -3.08 10.40 -7.35
C ALA A 19 -2.73 8.94 -7.01
N ARG A 20 -2.05 8.73 -5.88
CA ARG A 20 -1.78 7.41 -5.30
C ARG A 20 -2.97 6.91 -4.46
N PRO A 21 -3.33 5.61 -4.51
CA PRO A 21 -4.43 5.09 -3.71
C PRO A 21 -4.04 5.07 -2.22
N SER A 22 -4.97 5.44 -1.33
CA SER A 22 -4.83 5.29 0.12
C SER A 22 -5.95 4.45 0.73
N ARG A 23 -5.65 3.78 1.86
CA ARG A 23 -6.60 2.96 2.62
C ARG A 23 -6.37 3.13 4.11
N GLN A 24 -7.47 3.20 4.87
CA GLN A 24 -7.42 3.06 6.32
C GLN A 24 -7.23 1.60 6.71
N THR A 25 -6.26 1.37 7.59
CA THR A 25 -6.09 0.11 8.32
C THR A 25 -6.54 0.29 9.77
N THR A 26 -6.46 -0.77 10.58
CA THR A 26 -6.69 -0.67 12.03
C THR A 26 -5.56 0.07 12.77
N HIS A 27 -4.42 0.34 12.13
CA HIS A 27 -3.25 0.97 12.77
C HIS A 27 -2.92 2.36 12.19
N GLY A 28 -3.59 2.78 11.12
CA GLY A 28 -3.37 4.07 10.47
C GLY A 28 -3.52 4.01 8.95
N GLU A 29 -3.31 5.15 8.29
CA GLU A 29 -3.45 5.26 6.83
C GLU A 29 -2.23 4.70 6.11
N ILE A 30 -2.44 3.96 5.03
CA ILE A 30 -1.38 3.54 4.10
C ILE A 30 -1.64 4.13 2.72
N GLN A 31 -0.56 4.49 2.02
CA GLN A 31 -0.61 4.96 0.65
C GLN A 31 0.21 4.05 -0.26
N GLY A 32 -0.42 3.51 -1.30
CA GLY A 32 0.18 2.56 -2.23
C GLY A 32 0.40 3.15 -3.62
N TYR A 33 0.31 2.30 -4.64
CA TYR A 33 0.38 2.69 -6.04
C TYR A 33 -0.56 1.86 -6.91
N PHE A 34 -0.86 2.36 -8.11
CA PHE A 34 -1.58 1.58 -9.11
C PHE A 34 -0.63 0.75 -9.97
N MET A 35 -1.00 -0.51 -10.21
CA MET A 35 -0.30 -1.43 -11.09
C MET A 35 -1.30 -2.06 -12.05
N GLU A 36 -0.95 -2.08 -13.34
CA GLU A 36 -1.72 -2.81 -14.33
C GLU A 36 -1.02 -4.14 -14.65
N SER A 37 -1.77 -5.23 -14.63
CA SER A 37 -1.28 -6.56 -15.00
C SER A 37 -2.37 -7.30 -15.75
N SER A 38 -2.05 -7.80 -16.96
CA SER A 38 -2.97 -8.54 -17.82
C SER A 38 -4.35 -7.86 -18.02
N GLY A 39 -4.35 -6.53 -18.23
CA GLY A 39 -5.57 -5.74 -18.43
C GLY A 39 -6.39 -5.49 -17.16
N THR A 40 -5.90 -5.90 -15.98
CA THR A 40 -6.53 -5.61 -14.69
C THR A 40 -5.72 -4.54 -13.96
N LEU A 41 -6.36 -3.41 -13.64
CA LEU A 41 -5.80 -2.41 -12.75
C LEU A 41 -5.93 -2.88 -11.30
N ALA A 42 -4.90 -2.72 -10.49
CA ALA A 42 -4.91 -3.04 -9.07
C ALA A 42 -4.29 -1.90 -8.25
N GLU A 43 -4.78 -1.75 -7.01
CA GLU A 43 -4.03 -1.06 -5.97
C GLU A 43 -3.03 -2.03 -5.36
N VAL A 44 -1.79 -1.59 -5.18
CA VAL A 44 -0.73 -2.36 -4.55
C VAL A 44 -0.16 -1.55 -3.40
N TYR A 45 0.00 -2.21 -2.25
CA TYR A 45 0.63 -1.68 -1.05
C TYR A 45 1.75 -2.65 -0.67
N GLU A 46 3.00 -2.24 -0.85
CA GLU A 46 4.16 -3.03 -0.48
C GLU A 46 4.64 -2.68 0.94
N ALA A 47 5.18 -3.68 1.63
CA ALA A 47 5.78 -3.53 2.95
C ALA A 47 4.87 -2.84 3.99
N VAL A 48 3.62 -3.31 4.10
CA VAL A 48 2.70 -2.90 5.17
C VAL A 48 3.09 -3.64 6.45
N PRO A 49 3.45 -2.94 7.55
CA PRO A 49 3.88 -3.58 8.78
C PRO A 49 2.67 -4.18 9.51
N TYR A 50 2.83 -5.39 10.05
CA TYR A 50 1.76 -6.08 10.81
C TYR A 50 2.16 -6.42 12.25
N ALA A 51 3.43 -6.23 12.62
CA ALA A 51 3.95 -6.48 13.96
C ALA A 51 5.18 -5.60 14.23
N GLN A 52 5.59 -5.51 15.50
CA GLN A 52 6.84 -4.86 15.86
C GLN A 52 8.06 -5.61 15.27
N PRO A 53 9.14 -4.91 14.90
CA PRO A 53 10.38 -5.53 14.42
C PRO A 53 10.90 -6.58 15.42
N PRO A 54 11.15 -7.84 15.01
CA PRO A 54 11.56 -8.92 15.90
C PRO A 54 13.08 -8.90 16.16
N VAL A 55 13.62 -7.72 16.46
CA VAL A 55 15.05 -7.46 16.64
C VAL A 55 15.42 -7.35 18.11
N ALA A 56 16.71 -7.48 18.42
CA ALA A 56 17.25 -7.36 19.78
C ALA A 56 16.50 -8.24 20.79
N SER A 57 15.91 -7.62 21.83
CA SER A 57 15.19 -8.36 22.88
C SER A 57 13.95 -9.11 22.38
N LEU A 58 13.37 -8.71 21.24
CA LEU A 58 12.21 -9.36 20.62
C LEU A 58 12.58 -10.55 19.74
N ARG A 59 13.88 -10.79 19.52
CA ARG A 59 14.36 -11.92 18.72
C ARG A 59 13.91 -13.24 19.34
N PHE A 60 13.42 -14.15 18.50
CA PHE A 60 12.88 -15.46 18.87
C PHE A 60 11.65 -15.41 19.79
N GLN A 61 11.04 -14.25 19.99
CA GLN A 61 9.75 -14.14 20.66
C GLN A 61 8.59 -14.21 19.66
N PRO A 62 7.36 -14.54 20.12
CA PRO A 62 6.16 -14.34 19.31
C PRO A 62 6.03 -12.88 18.85
N PRO A 63 5.53 -12.63 17.61
CA PRO A 63 5.30 -11.28 17.11
C PRO A 63 4.48 -10.43 18.09
N LYS A 64 4.91 -9.19 18.31
CA LYS A 64 4.22 -8.24 19.20
C LYS A 64 3.34 -7.28 18.40
N PRO A 65 2.16 -6.88 18.94
CA PRO A 65 1.28 -5.91 18.29
C PRO A 65 2.00 -4.60 17.98
N LEU A 66 1.75 -4.06 16.80
CA LEU A 66 2.29 -2.78 16.35
C LEU A 66 1.52 -1.61 16.98
N ALA A 67 2.20 -0.49 17.21
CA ALA A 67 1.53 0.74 17.61
C ALA A 67 0.82 1.39 16.41
N GLU A 68 -0.23 2.16 16.68
CA GLU A 68 -0.84 3.01 15.67
C GLU A 68 0.14 4.12 15.21
N TRP A 69 0.00 4.55 13.96
CA TRP A 69 0.74 5.67 13.40
C TRP A 69 -0.21 6.80 12.99
N ASN A 70 0.23 8.04 13.21
CA ASN A 70 -0.58 9.23 12.95
C ASN A 70 -0.46 9.75 11.52
N GLU A 71 0.69 9.54 10.88
CA GLU A 71 0.96 10.02 9.52
C GLU A 71 0.79 8.90 8.50
N THR A 72 0.29 9.22 7.31
CA THR A 72 0.10 8.24 6.23
C THR A 72 1.41 7.53 5.91
N LEU A 73 1.42 6.21 6.05
CA LEU A 73 2.58 5.37 5.77
C LEU A 73 2.72 5.12 4.26
N ASP A 74 3.90 5.40 3.72
CA ASP A 74 4.19 5.15 2.31
C ASP A 74 4.54 3.67 2.06
N CYS A 75 3.60 2.97 1.43
CA CYS A 75 3.65 1.58 0.99
C CYS A 75 3.72 1.49 -0.55
N GLY A 76 4.45 2.40 -1.18
CA GLY A 76 4.70 2.47 -2.63
C GLY A 76 5.59 1.36 -3.22
N LYS A 77 5.97 1.52 -4.50
CA LYS A 77 6.83 0.58 -5.26
C LYS A 77 8.22 0.43 -4.66
N ASP A 78 8.84 -0.72 -4.94
CA ASP A 78 10.24 -1.04 -4.61
C ASP A 78 10.52 -1.02 -3.10
N ARG A 79 9.49 -1.29 -2.29
CA ARG A 79 9.57 -1.31 -0.82
C ARG A 79 9.58 -2.71 -0.24
N MET A 80 9.45 -3.75 -1.07
CA MET A 80 9.47 -5.15 -0.61
C MET A 80 10.64 -5.47 0.34
N VAL A 81 10.30 -6.00 1.50
CA VAL A 81 11.25 -6.43 2.54
C VAL A 81 11.28 -7.95 2.58
N ARG A 82 12.47 -8.54 2.77
CA ARG A 82 12.65 -9.98 2.95
C ARG A 82 13.28 -10.29 4.30
N CYS A 83 12.87 -11.41 4.88
CA CYS A 83 13.56 -11.97 6.04
C CYS A 83 14.91 -12.54 5.65
N ILE A 84 15.83 -12.63 6.60
CA ILE A 84 17.11 -13.33 6.43
C ILE A 84 16.85 -14.81 6.12
N GLN A 85 17.42 -15.31 5.02
CA GLN A 85 17.34 -16.72 4.61
C GLN A 85 18.73 -17.23 4.22
N PHE A 86 19.08 -18.46 4.64
CA PHE A 86 20.36 -19.08 4.30
C PHE A 86 20.23 -19.90 3.01
N GLY A 87 21.12 -19.69 2.04
CA GLY A 87 21.21 -20.50 0.81
C GLY A 87 20.81 -19.79 -0.48
N GLU A 88 20.21 -18.60 -0.40
CA GLU A 88 20.01 -17.72 -1.55
C GLU A 88 21.17 -16.74 -1.72
N LYS A 89 21.35 -16.19 -2.94
CA LYS A 89 22.27 -15.06 -3.12
C LYS A 89 21.74 -13.90 -2.29
N HIS A 90 22.44 -13.56 -1.21
CA HIS A 90 22.06 -12.48 -0.31
C HIS A 90 21.60 -11.24 -1.07
N SER A 91 20.32 -10.93 -0.95
CA SER A 91 19.81 -9.67 -1.45
C SER A 91 20.12 -8.55 -0.48
N LYS A 92 20.37 -7.35 -1.00
CA LYS A 92 20.51 -6.14 -0.17
C LYS A 92 19.23 -5.80 0.64
N THR A 93 18.10 -6.47 0.38
CA THR A 93 16.82 -6.23 1.04
C THR A 93 16.49 -7.23 2.17
N GLU A 94 17.43 -8.11 2.53
CA GLU A 94 17.29 -9.04 3.66
C GLU A 94 17.57 -8.35 5.00
N THR A 95 16.68 -8.52 5.97
CA THR A 95 16.78 -7.92 7.31
C THR A 95 16.01 -8.76 8.34
N GLU A 96 16.34 -8.65 9.63
CA GLU A 96 15.51 -9.23 10.71
C GLU A 96 14.23 -8.41 10.94
N ASP A 97 14.25 -7.11 10.63
CA ASP A 97 13.03 -6.29 10.57
C ASP A 97 12.29 -6.59 9.26
N CYS A 98 11.55 -7.70 9.23
CA CYS A 98 10.91 -8.22 8.02
C CYS A 98 9.43 -8.61 8.19
N LEU A 99 8.79 -8.23 9.30
CA LEU A 99 7.38 -8.55 9.57
C LEU A 99 6.42 -7.59 8.84
N TYR A 100 6.48 -7.68 7.51
CA TYR A 100 5.65 -6.90 6.58
C TYR A 100 4.86 -7.83 5.66
N LEU A 101 3.75 -7.32 5.14
CA LEU A 101 2.92 -7.97 4.12
C LEU A 101 2.70 -7.05 2.92
N ASN A 102 2.33 -7.64 1.79
CA ASN A 102 1.93 -6.90 0.60
C ASN A 102 0.44 -7.11 0.35
N ILE A 103 -0.28 -6.04 0.01
CA ILE A 103 -1.72 -6.07 -0.26
C ILE A 103 -1.93 -5.73 -1.74
N VAL A 104 -2.66 -6.58 -2.46
CA VAL A 104 -3.06 -6.35 -3.86
C VAL A 104 -4.59 -6.37 -3.93
N ILE A 105 -5.18 -5.27 -4.38
CA ILE A 105 -6.63 -5.11 -4.50
C ILE A 105 -6.99 -4.87 -5.97
N PRO A 106 -7.59 -5.84 -6.67
CA PRO A 106 -8.08 -5.63 -8.02
C PRO A 106 -9.15 -4.53 -8.07
N ARG A 107 -9.01 -3.56 -8.97
CA ARG A 107 -10.04 -2.58 -9.28
C ARG A 107 -10.95 -3.15 -10.36
N LYS A 108 -12.25 -3.26 -10.06
CA LYS A 108 -13.25 -3.46 -11.11
C LYS A 108 -13.29 -2.19 -11.96
N GLN A 109 -13.12 -2.32 -13.27
CA GLN A 109 -13.48 -1.23 -14.19
C GLN A 109 -14.98 -0.99 -14.04
N VAL A 110 -15.36 0.21 -13.59
CA VAL A 110 -16.74 0.67 -13.65
C VAL A 110 -16.98 1.03 -15.11
N ILE A 111 -17.70 0.15 -15.83
CA ILE A 111 -18.17 0.38 -17.19
C ILE A 111 -19.34 1.36 -17.15
#